data_AF-A0A645G5X2-F1
#
_entry.id   AF-A0A645G5X2-F1
#
_cell.length_a   1.000
_cell.length_b   1.000
_cell.length_c   1.000
_cell.angle_alpha   90.00
_cell.angle_beta   90.00
_cell.angle_gamma   90.00
#
_symmetry.space_group_name_H-M   'P 1'
#
loop_
_entity.id
_entity.type
_entity.pdbx_description
1 polymer ?
#
loop_
_entity_poly.entity_id
_entity_poly.type
_entity_poly.pdbx_seq_one_letter_code
_entity_poly.pdbx_strand_id
1 'polypeptide(L)' 'MNDLYRAIQSALAENGVNYSKDAVYRDFRAGDVRHSQASIAKIEQALGYIPEFRIDAGIQLAMRWYVKNLT' A
#
# COMPACT_ATOMS: atom_id res chain seq x y z
N MET A 1 -6.49 -9.99 -1.27
CA MET A 1 -5.63 -9.47 -0.18
C MET A 1 -4.14 -9.80 -0.44
N ASN A 2 -3.71 -9.88 -1.71
CA ASN A 2 -2.34 -10.28 -2.08
C ASN A 2 -1.65 -9.23 -2.96
N ASP A 3 -2.40 -8.27 -3.51
CA ASP A 3 -1.88 -7.28 -4.46
C ASP A 3 -0.93 -6.30 -3.77
N LEU A 4 -1.25 -5.90 -2.53
CA LEU A 4 -0.40 -5.04 -1.72
C LEU A 4 0.96 -5.68 -1.43
N TYR A 5 0.96 -6.97 -1.09
CA TYR A 5 2.20 -7.72 -0.85
C TYR A 5 3.12 -7.68 -2.07
N ARG A 6 2.56 -7.98 -3.25
CA ARG A 6 3.29 -7.96 -4.52
C ARG A 6 3.77 -6.56 -4.89
N ALA A 7 2.90 -5.55 -4.73
CA ALA A 7 3.26 -4.16 -5.03
C ALA A 7 4.43 -3.67 -4.16
N ILE A 8 4.43 -3.99 -2.86
CA ILE A 8 5.54 -3.67 -1.97
C ILE A 8 6.80 -4.45 -2.36
N GLN A 9 6.69 -5.75 -2.64
CA GLN A 9 7.82 -6.58 -3.07
C GLN A 9 8.47 -6.04 -4.35
N SER A 10 7.67 -5.65 -5.35
CA SER A 10 8.16 -5.02 -6.59
C SER A 10 8.84 -3.68 -6.32
N ALA A 11 8.22 -2.81 -5.52
CA ALA A 11 8.79 -1.51 -5.19
C ALA A 11 10.10 -1.63 -4.39
N LEU A 12 10.23 -2.62 -3.50
CA LEU A 12 11.50 -2.91 -2.82
C LEU A 12 12.59 -3.34 -3.81
N ALA A 13 12.26 -4.22 -4.76
CA ALA A 13 13.20 -4.69 -5.77
C ALA A 13 13.69 -3.53 -6.67
N GLU A 14 12.80 -2.63 -7.06
CA GLU A 14 13.14 -1.40 -7.81
C GLU A 14 14.08 -0.46 -7.03
N ASN A 15 14.06 -0.53 -5.69
CA ASN A 15 14.96 0.21 -4.81
C ASN A 15 16.18 -0.62 -4.38
N GLY A 16 16.50 -1.71 -5.08
CA GLY A 16 17.69 -2.54 -4.84
C GLY A 16 17.57 -3.54 -3.69
N VAL A 17 16.38 -3.71 -3.10
CA VAL A 17 16.12 -4.66 -2.01
C VAL A 17 15.34 -5.86 -2.55
N ASN A 18 16.03 -6.97 -2.76
CA ASN A 18 15.42 -8.20 -3.25
C ASN A 18 14.86 -9.04 -2.09
N TYR A 19 13.54 -9.24 -2.09
CA TYR A 19 12.84 -10.12 -1.16
C TYR A 19 12.21 -11.30 -1.91
N SER A 20 12.66 -12.53 -1.61
CA SER A 20 12.28 -13.74 -2.35
C SER A 20 11.40 -14.72 -1.57
N LYS A 21 11.09 -14.43 -0.31
CA LYS A 21 10.23 -15.31 0.49
C LYS A 21 8.78 -15.16 0.05
N ASP A 22 7.98 -16.18 0.31
CA ASP A 22 6.53 -16.13 0.10
C ASP A 22 5.78 -15.59 1.32
N ALA A 23 4.56 -15.11 1.08
CA ALA A 23 3.66 -14.70 2.14
C ALA A 23 3.25 -15.91 3.00
N VAL A 24 3.32 -15.76 4.33
CA VAL A 24 2.90 -16.79 5.29
C VAL A 24 1.50 -16.46 5.80
N TYR A 25 0.50 -17.22 5.35
CA TYR A 25 -0.89 -17.04 5.76
C TYR A 25 -1.14 -17.58 7.17
N ARG A 26 -2.04 -16.91 7.89
CA ARG A 26 -2.50 -17.25 9.25
C ARG A 26 -3.98 -16.91 9.38
N ASP A 27 -4.58 -17.27 10.51
CA ASP A 27 -5.98 -16.97 10.81
C ASP A 27 -6.26 -15.46 10.76
N PHE A 28 -7.51 -15.11 10.45
CA PHE A 28 -7.95 -13.72 10.50
C PHE A 28 -7.80 -13.16 11.91
N ARG A 29 -7.36 -11.90 11.98
CA ARG A 29 -7.26 -11.21 13.26
C ARG A 29 -8.67 -10.96 13.81
N ALA A 30 -8.86 -11.24 15.10
CA ALA A 30 -10.13 -11.01 15.78
C ALA A 30 -10.53 -9.52 15.68
N GLY A 31 -11.76 -9.25 15.25
CA GLY A 31 -12.28 -7.89 15.10
C GLY A 31 -11.95 -7.20 13.78
N ASP A 32 -11.28 -7.86 12.83
CA ASP A 32 -10.96 -7.24 11.54
C ASP A 32 -12.17 -7.04 10.62
N VAL A 33 -12.25 -5.85 10.03
CA VAL A 33 -13.19 -5.55 8.94
C VAL A 33 -12.69 -6.21 7.66
N ARG A 34 -13.58 -6.96 6.98
CA ARG A 34 -13.22 -7.80 5.83
C ARG A 34 -12.84 -7.01 4.58
N HIS A 35 -13.59 -5.95 4.28
CA HIS A 35 -13.41 -5.11 3.10
C HIS A 35 -13.66 -3.65 3.47
N SER A 36 -12.85 -2.74 2.93
CA SER A 36 -12.99 -1.30 3.15
C SER A 36 -12.76 -0.57 1.83
N GLN A 37 -13.80 0.12 1.35
CA GLN A 37 -13.77 0.95 0.16
C GLN A 37 -14.60 2.21 0.43
N ALA A 38 -13.95 3.37 0.44
CA ALA A 38 -14.61 4.64 0.70
C ALA A 38 -15.21 5.22 -0.59
N SER A 39 -16.40 5.81 -0.48
CA SER A 39 -16.86 6.82 -1.45
C SER A 39 -16.29 8.17 -1.06
N ILE A 40 -15.67 8.85 -2.02
CA ILE A 40 -15.12 10.21 -1.83
C ILE A 40 -16.03 11.30 -2.40
N ALA A 41 -17.20 10.94 -2.96
CA ALA A 41 -18.11 11.88 -3.60
C ALA A 41 -18.50 13.08 -2.71
N LYS A 42 -18.70 12.84 -1.41
CA LYS A 42 -19.05 13.91 -0.46
C LYS A 42 -17.96 14.98 -0.35
N ILE A 43 -16.69 14.58 -0.28
CA ILE A 43 -15.58 15.54 -0.11
C ILE A 43 -15.22 16.21 -1.44
N GLU A 44 -15.35 15.50 -2.56
CA GLU A 44 -15.24 16.08 -3.90
C GLU A 44 -16.28 17.19 -4.09
N GLN A 45 -17.55 16.94 -3.73
CA GLN A 45 -18.62 17.92 -3.89
C GLN A 45 -18.54 19.08 -2.89
N ALA A 46 -18.24 18.78 -1.62
CA ALA A 46 -18.30 19.79 -0.56
C ALA A 46 -17.05 20.68 -0.52
N LEU A 47 -15.88 20.12 -0.83
CA LEU A 47 -14.58 20.78 -0.63
C LEU A 47 -13.72 20.80 -1.91
N GLY A 48 -14.21 20.27 -3.04
CA GLY A 48 -13.44 20.23 -4.28
C GLY A 48 -12.21 19.33 -4.17
N TYR A 49 -12.23 18.30 -3.32
CA TYR A 49 -11.10 17.39 -3.16
C TYR A 49 -10.78 16.66 -4.47
N ILE A 50 -9.50 16.67 -4.86
CA ILE A 50 -9.00 15.95 -6.03
C ILE A 50 -7.86 15.03 -5.55
N PRO A 51 -8.05 13.70 -5.52
CA PRO A 51 -7.01 12.79 -5.06
C PRO A 51 -5.86 12.74 -6.07
N GLU A 52 -4.65 13.12 -5.63
CA GLU A 52 -3.46 13.15 -6.48
C GLU A 52 -2.70 11.82 -6.52
N PHE A 53 -2.79 11.02 -5.45
CA PHE A 53 -1.99 9.81 -5.29
C PHE A 53 -2.86 8.57 -5.21
N ARG A 54 -2.62 7.65 -6.15
CA ARG A 54 -3.06 6.25 -6.04
C ARG A 54 -2.05 5.44 -5.23
N ILE A 55 -2.47 4.26 -4.80
CA ILE A 55 -1.69 3.41 -3.88
C ILE A 55 -0.32 3.01 -4.42
N ASP A 56 -0.21 2.73 -5.71
CA ASP A 56 1.03 2.39 -6.41
C ASP A 56 2.05 3.54 -6.38
N ALA A 57 1.61 4.76 -6.72
CA ALA A 57 2.46 5.95 -6.62
C ALA A 57 2.90 6.22 -5.18
N GLY A 58 1.99 6.05 -4.22
CA GLY A 58 2.28 6.18 -2.79
C GLY A 58 3.29 5.15 -2.28
N ILE A 59 3.16 3.88 -2.67
CA ILE A 59 4.11 2.81 -2.30
C ILE A 59 5.52 3.15 -2.79
N GLN A 60 5.67 3.63 -4.02
CA GLN A 60 6.97 3.99 -4.59
C GLN A 60 7.67 5.11 -3.82
N LEU A 61 6.91 6.15 -3.44
CA LEU A 61 7.42 7.23 -2.60
C LEU A 61 7.86 6.71 -1.23
N ALA A 62 7.04 5.86 -0.62
CA ALA A 62 7.31 5.29 0.70
C ALA A 62 8.54 4.37 0.68
N MET A 63 8.68 3.47 -0.30
CA MET A 63 9.78 2.50 -0.32
C MET A 63 11.15 3.18 -0.46
N ARG A 64 11.25 4.26 -1.25
CA ARG A 64 12.47 5.10 -1.29
C ARG A 64 12.88 5.59 0.10
N TRP A 65 11.91 6.05 0.89
CA TRP A 65 12.16 6.50 2.25
C TRP A 65 12.56 5.33 3.16
N TYR A 66 11.84 4.20 3.12
CA TYR A 66 12.14 3.05 3.97
C TYR A 66 13.52 2.47 3.71
N VAL A 67 13.92 2.30 2.45
CA VAL A 67 15.28 1.84 2.11
C VAL A 67 16.30 2.82 2.65
N LYS A 68 16.14 4.12 2.43
CA LYS A 68 17.10 5.12 2.93
C LYS A 68 17.28 5.15 4.45
N ASN A 69 16.24 4.79 5.23
CA ASN A 69 16.23 5.04 6.69
C ASN A 69 16.28 3.77 7.54
N LEU A 70 16.11 2.58 6.96
CA LEU A 70 16.12 1.30 7.70
C LEU A 70 17.24 0.34 7.29
N THR A 71 17.94 0.61 6.19
CA THR A 71 19.19 -0.07 5.84
C THR A 71 20.37 0.85 6.11
#